data_AF-A0A3D3XUY6-F1
#
_entry.id   AF-A0A3D3XUY6-F1
#
_cell.length_a   1.000
_cell.length_b   1.000
_cell.length_c   1.000
_cell.angle_alpha   90.00
_cell.angle_beta   90.00
_cell.angle_gamma   90.00
#
_symmetry.space_group_name_H-M   'P 1'
#
loop_
_entity.id
_entity.type
_entity.pdbx_description
1 polymer ?
#
loop_
_entity_poly.entity_id
_entity_poly.type
_entity_poly.pdbx_seq_one_letter_code
_entity_poly.pdbx_strand_id
1 'polypeptide(L)'
;MDDLLAGWSVAELRCLFPEITLAKPKNGYITRIVDNQAADTIVDRLQGHDPWVALNLVESLTVYRLLFFGDPYRDLSTFVLRDLGVYRFESYELPAKRRLFGDRPMLDAYLELMRVTEIVHELGPRPDRSAASLLPRLWDKFPHRLLERRRSRTLNRLARGFERVGELDAALTGYGRSTLAPARERRLRILKKLGDTQAANELSEEMIQRPWTALEGEFARRVTNVSATKLPIPQTDVCLFGSKPESIELYALAQLIEDSGTGWHLENQFPIGLFALAFWDWIYAPVDGVFVNPFQSGPIDLFWPDFFAVRESQCEDPLECAESLSEKLLRTHRDKNGIANQLINWSVLSHERLEKIVEVVDTATLCHVLSIVRGGLEEARAGFPDLTVLYGSGKFEFVEVKGPGDRVQRNQQLWIGRLLERGIPARVMRFSLV
;
A
#
# COMPACT_ATOMS: atom_id res chain seq x y z
N MET A 1 -3.02 32.12 7.23
CA MET A 1 -3.26 33.24 6.30
C MET A 1 -3.21 32.81 4.85
N ASP A 2 -2.21 32.03 4.45
CA ASP A 2 -2.09 31.54 3.08
C ASP A 2 -3.34 30.79 2.60
N ASP A 3 -3.92 29.92 3.42
CA ASP A 3 -5.16 29.19 3.10
C ASP A 3 -6.36 30.11 2.87
N LEU A 4 -6.46 31.20 3.64
CA LEU A 4 -7.54 32.16 3.47
C LEU A 4 -7.43 32.88 2.13
N LEU A 5 -6.22 33.32 1.75
CA LEU A 5 -5.96 33.97 0.47
C LEU A 5 -6.01 33.00 -0.72
N ALA A 6 -5.76 31.71 -0.50
CA ALA A 6 -5.87 30.67 -1.51
C ALA A 6 -7.30 30.49 -2.03
N GLY A 7 -8.33 30.86 -1.25
CA GLY A 7 -9.73 30.85 -1.66
C GLY A 7 -10.10 31.90 -2.71
N TRP A 8 -9.30 32.96 -2.88
CA TRP A 8 -9.61 34.11 -3.74
C TRP A 8 -8.91 34.02 -5.09
N SER A 9 -9.57 34.37 -6.18
CA SER A 9 -8.94 34.45 -7.50
C SER A 9 -7.80 35.49 -7.53
N VAL A 10 -6.87 35.34 -8.49
CA VAL A 10 -5.78 36.31 -8.67
C VAL A 10 -6.31 37.71 -8.98
N ALA A 11 -7.45 37.81 -9.66
CA ALA A 11 -8.09 39.09 -9.99
C ALA A 11 -8.64 39.79 -8.73
N GLU A 12 -9.32 39.05 -7.85
CA GLU A 12 -9.83 39.59 -6.59
C GLU A 12 -8.69 40.01 -5.66
N LEU A 13 -7.66 39.16 -5.53
CA LEU A 13 -6.47 39.52 -4.73
C LEU A 13 -5.79 40.79 -5.25
N ARG A 14 -5.77 41.01 -6.58
CA ARG A 14 -5.22 42.24 -7.17
C ARG A 14 -6.10 43.46 -6.93
N CYS A 15 -7.42 43.27 -6.85
CA CYS A 15 -8.35 44.34 -6.49
C CYS A 15 -8.18 44.76 -5.02
N LEU A 16 -7.97 43.77 -4.15
CA LEU A 16 -7.80 43.97 -2.70
C LEU A 16 -6.42 44.47 -2.31
N PHE A 17 -5.38 44.09 -3.05
CA PHE A 17 -3.98 44.44 -2.79
C PHE A 17 -3.30 45.02 -4.05
N PRO A 18 -3.81 46.13 -4.62
CA PRO A 18 -3.30 46.72 -5.85
C PRO A 18 -1.85 47.22 -5.73
N GLU A 19 -1.40 47.51 -4.51
CA GLU A 19 -0.04 47.93 -4.19
C GLU A 19 0.99 46.79 -4.24
N ILE A 20 0.54 45.53 -4.14
CA ILE A 20 1.45 44.37 -4.14
C ILE A 20 1.73 43.94 -5.57
N THR A 21 3.01 43.86 -5.92
CA THR A 21 3.43 43.46 -7.27
C THR A 21 3.07 42.00 -7.54
N LEU A 22 2.33 41.76 -8.62
CA LEU A 22 1.89 40.44 -9.06
C LEU A 22 3.07 39.46 -9.19
N ALA A 23 2.88 38.24 -8.69
CA ALA A 23 3.81 37.12 -8.87
C ALA A 23 3.08 35.91 -9.45
N LYS A 24 3.81 35.07 -10.20
CA LYS A 24 3.34 33.78 -10.70
C LYS A 24 4.25 32.67 -10.14
N PRO A 25 3.70 31.52 -9.71
CA PRO A 25 2.27 31.17 -9.64
C PRO A 25 1.52 31.93 -8.53
N LYS A 26 0.19 31.78 -8.44
CA LYS A 26 -0.69 32.44 -7.45
C LYS A 26 -0.12 32.38 -6.02
N ASN A 27 0.45 31.25 -5.62
CA ASN A 27 1.06 31.10 -4.28
C ASN A 27 2.19 32.10 -4.03
N GLY A 28 3.01 32.42 -5.03
CA GLY A 28 4.04 33.45 -4.90
C GLY A 28 3.47 34.86 -4.72
N TYR A 29 2.24 35.11 -5.22
CA TYR A 29 1.54 36.37 -4.97
C TYR A 29 0.96 36.42 -3.55
N ILE A 30 0.38 35.31 -3.09
CA ILE A 30 -0.09 35.15 -1.71
C ILE A 30 1.05 35.39 -0.71
N THR A 31 2.21 34.75 -0.90
CA THR A 31 3.39 34.94 -0.03
C THR A 31 3.79 36.42 0.01
N ARG A 32 3.82 37.11 -1.13
CA ARG A 32 4.11 38.55 -1.14
C ARG A 32 3.08 39.38 -0.38
N ILE A 33 1.79 39.07 -0.48
CA ILE A 33 0.76 39.76 0.29
C ILE A 33 1.01 39.57 1.78
N VAL A 34 1.24 38.33 2.22
CA VAL A 34 1.50 37.99 3.63
C VAL A 34 2.79 38.64 4.16
N ASP A 35 3.85 38.68 3.35
CA ASP A 35 5.13 39.27 3.73
C ASP A 35 5.08 40.81 3.83
N ASN A 36 4.15 41.46 3.12
CA ASN A 36 4.09 42.92 2.99
C ASN A 36 2.91 43.57 3.73
N GLN A 37 1.98 42.79 4.27
CA GLN A 37 0.78 43.29 4.93
C GLN A 37 0.61 42.64 6.30
N ALA A 38 0.18 43.42 7.30
CA ALA A 38 -0.19 42.88 8.60
C ALA A 38 -1.43 41.98 8.47
N ALA A 39 -1.49 40.92 9.27
CA ALA A 39 -2.59 39.95 9.22
C ALA A 39 -3.97 40.62 9.41
N ASP A 40 -4.09 41.56 10.34
CA ASP A 40 -5.34 42.29 10.59
C ASP A 40 -5.78 43.11 9.37
N THR A 41 -4.84 43.78 8.69
CA THR A 41 -5.12 44.54 7.45
C THR A 41 -5.61 43.62 6.33
N ILE A 42 -5.02 42.43 6.20
CA ILE A 42 -5.48 41.45 5.22
C ILE A 42 -6.91 41.02 5.55
N VAL A 43 -7.17 40.68 6.81
CA VAL A 43 -8.49 40.25 7.28
C VAL A 43 -9.56 41.33 7.08
N ASP A 44 -9.26 42.58 7.44
CA ASP A 44 -10.18 43.71 7.31
C ASP A 44 -10.56 43.97 5.84
N ARG A 45 -9.58 43.93 4.93
CA ARG A 45 -9.84 44.11 3.49
C ARG A 45 -10.69 42.98 2.92
N LEU A 46 -10.42 41.74 3.32
CA LEU A 46 -11.22 40.59 2.88
C LEU A 46 -12.66 40.68 3.42
N GLN A 47 -12.83 41.03 4.71
CA GLN A 47 -14.14 41.25 5.34
C GLN A 47 -14.93 42.38 4.68
N GLY A 48 -14.25 43.45 4.26
CA GLY A 48 -14.89 44.60 3.61
C GLY A 48 -15.42 44.30 2.20
N HIS A 49 -14.93 43.25 1.54
CA HIS A 49 -15.34 42.87 0.19
C HIS A 49 -16.45 41.81 0.19
N ASP A 50 -16.30 40.74 0.98
CA ASP A 50 -17.31 39.68 1.08
C ASP A 50 -17.47 39.16 2.51
N PRO A 51 -18.70 38.76 2.91
CA PRO A 51 -18.91 38.03 4.15
C PRO A 51 -18.31 36.63 4.03
N TRP A 52 -17.50 36.24 5.01
CA TRP A 52 -16.93 34.89 5.08
C TRP A 52 -17.22 34.28 6.43
N VAL A 53 -17.23 32.94 6.45
CA VAL A 53 -17.45 32.15 7.64
C VAL A 53 -16.23 31.26 7.86
N ALA A 54 -15.68 31.30 9.06
CA ALA A 54 -14.67 30.36 9.51
C ALA A 54 -15.28 29.37 10.49
N LEU A 55 -14.84 28.12 10.42
CA LEU A 55 -15.19 27.10 11.39
C LEU A 55 -14.35 27.31 12.66
N ASN A 56 -14.97 27.73 13.77
CA ASN A 56 -14.28 28.00 15.04
C ASN A 56 -13.73 26.75 15.76
N LEU A 57 -13.97 25.53 15.26
CA LEU A 57 -13.64 24.27 15.95
C LEU A 57 -13.09 23.18 15.00
N VAL A 58 -12.29 23.58 14.00
CA VAL A 58 -11.72 22.63 13.03
C VAL A 58 -10.91 21.54 13.72
N GLU A 59 -10.11 21.87 14.73
CA GLU A 59 -9.31 20.88 15.47
C GLU A 59 -10.19 19.86 16.19
N SER A 60 -11.30 20.28 16.81
CA SER A 60 -12.24 19.38 17.46
C SER A 60 -12.92 18.45 16.43
N LEU A 61 -13.29 19.00 15.27
CA LEU A 61 -13.85 18.21 14.18
C LEU A 61 -12.85 17.17 13.66
N THR A 62 -11.57 17.53 13.54
CA THR A 62 -10.49 16.60 13.16
C THR A 62 -10.37 15.46 14.18
N VAL A 63 -10.43 15.76 15.48
CA VAL A 63 -10.41 14.74 16.53
C VAL A 63 -11.66 13.86 16.45
N TYR A 64 -12.85 14.41 16.26
CA TYR A 64 -14.07 13.60 16.12
C TYR A 64 -14.05 12.69 14.88
N ARG A 65 -13.57 13.20 13.75
CA ARG A 65 -13.36 12.39 12.53
C ARG A 65 -12.36 11.28 12.78
N LEU A 66 -11.24 11.58 13.43
CA LEU A 66 -10.26 10.58 13.80
C LEU A 66 -10.86 9.50 14.71
N LEU A 67 -11.59 9.89 15.76
CA LEU A 67 -12.19 8.95 16.70
C LEU A 67 -13.24 8.06 16.04
N PHE A 68 -13.99 8.58 15.06
CA PHE A 68 -15.01 7.83 14.34
C PHE A 68 -14.41 6.98 13.21
N PHE A 69 -13.63 7.58 12.32
CA PHE A 69 -13.14 6.92 11.11
C PHE A 69 -11.81 6.18 11.29
N GLY A 70 -11.06 6.47 12.36
CA GLY A 70 -9.65 6.10 12.48
C GLY A 70 -8.71 6.90 11.58
N ASP A 71 -9.27 7.84 10.80
CA ASP A 71 -8.57 8.69 9.83
C ASP A 71 -9.13 10.11 9.92
N PRO A 72 -8.31 11.14 10.23
CA PRO A 72 -8.77 12.52 10.32
C PRO A 72 -9.26 13.09 8.98
N TYR A 73 -8.83 12.52 7.84
CA TYR A 73 -9.10 13.05 6.51
C TYR A 73 -10.32 12.40 5.85
N ARG A 74 -10.85 11.31 6.40
CA ARG A 74 -12.09 10.70 5.88
C ARG A 74 -13.28 11.60 6.19
N ASP A 75 -14.16 11.75 5.21
CA ASP A 75 -15.30 12.66 5.30
C ASP A 75 -16.64 11.95 5.50
N LEU A 76 -17.65 12.78 5.82
CA LEU A 76 -19.01 12.36 6.09
C LEU A 76 -19.73 11.88 4.81
N SER A 77 -19.15 12.05 3.61
CA SER A 77 -19.75 11.52 2.38
C SER A 77 -19.88 10.00 2.40
N THR A 78 -19.05 9.32 3.20
CA THR A 78 -19.14 7.88 3.46
C THR A 78 -20.54 7.45 3.91
N PHE A 79 -21.21 8.26 4.75
CA PHE A 79 -22.59 7.99 5.18
C PHE A 79 -23.57 8.12 4.01
N VAL A 80 -23.42 9.18 3.21
CA VAL A 80 -24.28 9.43 2.04
C VAL A 80 -24.16 8.29 1.03
N LEU A 81 -22.94 7.86 0.69
CA LEU A 81 -22.71 6.79 -0.30
C LEU A 81 -23.26 5.44 0.19
N ARG A 82 -23.20 5.18 1.50
CA ARG A 82 -23.81 4.00 2.11
C ARG A 82 -25.34 4.07 2.07
N ASP A 83 -25.93 5.20 2.41
CA ASP A 83 -27.39 5.39 2.41
C ASP A 83 -27.98 5.35 0.98
N LEU A 84 -27.20 5.76 -0.02
CA LEU A 84 -27.54 5.60 -1.44
C LEU A 84 -27.38 4.15 -1.96
N GLY A 85 -26.92 3.21 -1.12
CA GLY A 85 -26.72 1.81 -1.49
C GLY A 85 -25.54 1.57 -2.43
N VAL A 86 -24.66 2.56 -2.63
CA VAL A 86 -23.46 2.44 -3.50
C VAL A 86 -22.44 1.49 -2.88
N TYR A 87 -22.33 1.49 -1.54
CA TYR A 87 -21.45 0.59 -0.81
C TYR A 87 -22.22 -0.23 0.22
N ARG A 88 -22.06 -1.55 0.15
CA ARG A 88 -22.45 -2.47 1.22
C ARG A 88 -21.20 -2.88 1.99
N PHE A 89 -21.23 -2.84 3.32
CA PHE A 89 -20.12 -3.27 4.16
C PHE A 89 -20.45 -4.59 4.87
N GLU A 90 -19.43 -5.32 5.29
CA GLU A 90 -19.62 -6.54 6.10
C GLU A 90 -20.19 -6.17 7.47
N SER A 91 -20.97 -7.07 8.05
CA SER A 91 -21.42 -6.96 9.44
C SER A 91 -20.37 -7.59 10.35
N TYR A 92 -19.70 -6.76 11.16
CA TYR A 92 -18.75 -7.18 12.18
C TYR A 92 -19.05 -6.49 13.51
N GLU A 93 -18.57 -7.08 14.60
CA GLU A 93 -18.80 -6.54 15.94
C GLU A 93 -18.02 -5.25 16.21
N LEU A 94 -18.69 -4.25 16.76
CA LEU A 94 -18.10 -2.99 17.22
C LEU A 94 -18.36 -2.78 18.72
N PRO A 95 -17.83 -3.65 19.61
CA PRO A 95 -18.08 -3.51 21.02
C PRO A 95 -17.34 -2.27 21.58
N ALA A 96 -17.97 -1.59 22.53
CA ALA A 96 -17.43 -0.35 23.11
C ALA A 96 -16.05 -0.52 23.78
N LYS A 97 -15.66 -1.75 24.12
CA LYS A 97 -14.34 -2.10 24.67
C LYS A 97 -13.23 -2.18 23.62
N ARG A 98 -13.57 -2.30 22.32
CA ARG A 98 -12.62 -2.48 21.20
C ARG A 98 -12.38 -1.18 20.42
N ARG A 99 -12.21 -0.06 21.12
CA ARG A 99 -11.96 1.24 20.47
C ARG A 99 -10.54 1.33 19.93
N LEU A 100 -10.35 2.18 18.92
CA LEU A 100 -9.02 2.45 18.34
C LEU A 100 -8.02 3.00 19.37
N PHE A 101 -8.50 3.86 20.28
CA PHE A 101 -7.71 4.44 21.36
C PHE A 101 -8.24 3.94 22.69
N GLY A 102 -7.37 3.29 23.48
CA GLY A 102 -7.74 2.73 24.78
C GLY A 102 -7.93 3.79 25.86
N ASP A 103 -7.18 4.90 25.77
CA ASP A 103 -7.22 5.99 26.73
C ASP A 103 -6.85 7.34 26.08
N ARG A 104 -6.97 8.41 26.87
CA ARG A 104 -6.64 9.77 26.44
C ARG A 104 -5.14 9.96 26.15
N PRO A 105 -4.19 9.47 26.99
CA PRO A 105 -2.77 9.55 26.69
C PRO A 105 -2.37 8.94 25.34
N MET A 106 -2.95 7.81 24.96
CA MET A 106 -2.72 7.17 23.66
C MET A 106 -3.21 8.05 22.50
N LEU A 107 -4.38 8.68 22.65
CA LEU A 107 -4.89 9.64 21.66
C LEU A 107 -3.97 10.86 21.55
N ASP A 108 -3.54 11.44 22.66
CA ASP A 108 -2.66 12.61 22.66
C ASP A 108 -1.30 12.29 22.02
N ALA A 109 -0.74 11.10 22.30
CA ALA A 109 0.46 10.62 21.62
C ALA A 109 0.26 10.44 20.11
N TYR A 110 -0.91 9.95 19.68
CA TYR A 110 -1.25 9.83 18.27
C TYR A 110 -1.33 11.20 17.58
N LEU A 111 -2.03 12.16 18.19
CA LEU A 111 -2.18 13.52 17.70
C LEU A 111 -0.81 14.20 17.58
N GLU A 112 0.05 14.04 18.58
CA GLU A 112 1.41 14.55 18.55
C GLU A 112 2.24 13.94 17.41
N LEU A 113 2.17 12.62 17.22
CA LEU A 113 2.80 11.98 16.07
C LEU A 113 2.22 12.46 14.74
N MET A 114 0.92 12.76 14.67
CA MET A 114 0.33 13.36 13.46
C MET A 114 0.98 14.71 13.16
N ARG A 115 1.08 15.60 14.15
CA ARG A 115 1.72 16.91 13.98
C ARG A 115 3.16 16.80 13.52
N VAL A 116 3.96 15.92 14.13
CA VAL A 116 5.34 15.68 13.69
C VAL A 116 5.37 15.13 12.26
N THR A 117 4.41 14.27 11.90
CA THR A 117 4.32 13.71 10.55
C THR A 117 3.97 14.79 9.52
N GLU A 118 3.09 15.72 9.84
CA GLU A 118 2.73 16.87 8.99
C GLU A 118 3.95 17.77 8.77
N ILE A 119 4.68 18.14 9.83
CA ILE A 119 5.95 18.89 9.73
C ILE A 119 6.92 18.17 8.78
N VAL A 120 7.09 16.85 8.92
CA VAL A 120 7.97 16.07 8.04
C VAL A 120 7.48 16.05 6.58
N HIS A 121 6.17 16.14 6.32
CA HIS A 121 5.66 16.28 4.95
C HIS A 121 5.96 17.68 4.38
N GLU A 122 5.78 18.73 5.18
CA GLU A 122 6.00 20.12 4.78
C GLU A 122 7.46 20.41 4.43
N LEU A 123 8.41 19.78 5.15
CA LEU A 123 9.84 19.81 4.79
C LEU A 123 10.14 19.24 3.40
N GLY A 124 9.24 18.43 2.85
CA GLY A 124 9.34 17.89 1.51
C GLY A 124 10.46 16.85 1.34
N PRO A 125 10.84 16.53 0.08
CA PRO A 125 11.74 15.42 -0.22
C PRO A 125 13.22 15.70 0.08
N ARG A 126 13.59 16.95 0.36
CA ARG A 126 14.96 17.43 0.60
C ARG A 126 14.96 18.40 1.79
N PRO A 127 14.80 17.89 3.02
CA PRO A 127 14.80 18.72 4.21
C PRO A 127 16.18 19.36 4.41
N ASP A 128 16.20 20.54 5.03
CA ASP A 128 17.43 21.13 5.53
C ASP A 128 18.02 20.31 6.71
N ARG A 129 19.26 20.65 7.10
CA ARG A 129 19.94 19.97 8.21
C ARG A 129 19.29 20.24 9.57
N SER A 130 18.59 21.35 9.74
CA SER A 130 17.92 21.72 11.00
C SER A 130 16.76 20.76 11.33
N ALA A 131 16.17 20.11 10.32
CA ALA A 131 15.18 19.06 10.49
C ALA A 131 15.67 17.88 11.35
N ALA A 132 16.99 17.71 11.54
CA ALA A 132 17.54 16.68 12.43
C ALA A 132 17.07 16.85 13.88
N SER A 133 16.66 18.07 14.28
CA SER A 133 16.02 18.35 15.57
C SER A 133 14.70 17.62 15.80
N LEU A 134 14.08 17.04 14.76
CA LEU A 134 12.88 16.21 14.88
C LEU A 134 13.19 14.76 15.30
N LEU A 135 14.42 14.27 15.10
CA LEU A 135 14.79 12.89 15.45
C LEU A 135 14.60 12.57 16.95
N PRO A 136 14.97 13.45 17.91
CA PRO A 136 14.68 13.23 19.32
C PRO A 136 13.19 13.05 19.64
N ARG A 137 12.29 13.73 18.92
CA ARG A 137 10.83 13.60 19.11
C ARG A 137 10.29 12.23 18.66
N LEU A 138 11.07 11.49 17.88
CA LEU A 138 10.73 10.18 17.34
C LEU A 138 11.64 9.07 17.90
N TRP A 139 12.41 9.37 18.95
CA TRP A 139 13.49 8.52 19.42
C TRP A 139 13.00 7.20 20.01
N ASP A 140 12.00 7.28 20.88
CA ASP A 140 11.50 6.15 21.65
C ASP A 140 10.42 5.38 20.90
N LYS A 141 10.47 4.05 21.04
CA LYS A 141 9.45 3.15 20.49
C LYS A 141 8.16 3.28 21.30
N PHE A 142 7.03 3.21 20.60
CA PHE A 142 5.75 3.07 21.29
C PHE A 142 5.46 1.59 21.55
N PRO A 143 4.94 1.22 22.74
CA PRO A 143 4.48 -0.14 22.98
C PRO A 143 3.24 -0.45 22.11
N HIS A 144 2.42 0.56 21.82
CA HIS A 144 1.22 0.39 21.00
C HIS A 144 1.56 0.32 19.50
N ARG A 145 1.20 -0.81 18.89
CA ARG A 145 1.40 -1.15 17.46
C ARG A 145 1.04 -0.03 16.47
N LEU A 146 -0.11 0.62 16.65
CA LEU A 146 -0.57 1.73 15.78
C LEU A 146 0.37 2.93 15.81
N LEU A 147 0.80 3.34 17.01
CA LEU A 147 1.68 4.49 17.21
C LEU A 147 3.07 4.18 16.67
N GLU A 148 3.58 2.98 16.95
CA GLU A 148 4.89 2.54 16.50
C GLU A 148 5.00 2.48 14.98
N ARG A 149 3.95 2.00 14.30
CA ARG A 149 3.90 2.00 12.83
C ARG A 149 3.87 3.41 12.26
N ARG A 150 3.08 4.33 12.84
CA ARG A 150 3.06 5.74 12.41
C ARG A 150 4.43 6.38 12.61
N ARG A 151 5.04 6.23 13.80
CA ARG A 151 6.39 6.70 14.13
C ARG A 151 7.42 6.19 13.12
N SER A 152 7.42 4.89 12.83
CA SER A 152 8.36 4.27 11.88
C SER A 152 8.18 4.74 10.44
N ARG A 153 6.94 4.99 9.99
CA ARG A 153 6.69 5.61 8.67
C ARG A 153 7.24 7.04 8.62
N THR A 154 7.06 7.81 9.68
CA THR A 154 7.58 9.18 9.78
C THR A 154 9.10 9.20 9.80
N LEU A 155 9.74 8.30 10.56
CA LEU A 155 11.19 8.10 10.54
C LEU A 155 11.69 7.71 9.15
N ASN A 156 11.04 6.75 8.47
CA ASN A 156 11.44 6.33 7.13
C ASN A 156 11.38 7.47 6.12
N ARG A 157 10.35 8.34 6.21
CA ARG A 157 10.23 9.52 5.35
C ARG A 157 11.32 10.55 5.65
N LEU A 158 11.53 10.88 6.93
CA LEU A 158 12.53 11.86 7.34
C LEU A 158 13.96 11.40 6.96
N ALA A 159 14.30 10.14 7.27
CA ALA A 159 15.56 9.53 6.91
C ALA A 159 15.80 9.50 5.39
N ARG A 160 14.73 9.25 4.60
CA ARG A 160 14.79 9.32 3.13
C ARG A 160 15.09 10.73 2.64
N GLY A 161 14.58 11.75 3.33
CA GLY A 161 14.91 13.15 3.09
C GLY A 161 16.41 13.41 3.29
N PHE A 162 16.95 13.06 4.47
CA PHE A 162 18.37 13.20 4.78
C PHE A 162 19.28 12.45 3.81
N GLU A 163 18.91 11.23 3.44
CA GLU A 163 19.68 10.44 2.48
C GLU A 163 19.79 11.14 1.11
N ARG A 164 18.73 11.83 0.65
CA ARG A 164 18.72 12.55 -0.64
C ARG A 164 19.60 13.79 -0.64
N VAL A 165 19.76 14.45 0.51
CA VAL A 165 20.61 15.64 0.66
C VAL A 165 22.04 15.30 1.08
N GLY A 166 22.34 14.01 1.32
CA GLY A 166 23.68 13.54 1.65
C GLY A 166 24.01 13.55 3.15
N GLU A 167 23.06 13.87 4.02
CA GLU A 167 23.20 13.82 5.49
C GLU A 167 23.08 12.36 5.97
N LEU A 168 24.10 11.54 5.66
CA LEU A 168 24.05 10.09 5.84
C LEU A 168 23.93 9.65 7.30
N ASP A 169 24.53 10.38 8.25
CA ASP A 169 24.45 10.05 9.68
C ASP A 169 23.02 10.22 10.23
N ALA A 170 22.35 11.30 9.84
CA ALA A 170 20.96 11.54 10.19
C ALA A 170 20.03 10.51 9.53
N ALA A 171 20.33 10.12 8.28
CA ALA A 171 19.61 9.06 7.58
C ALA A 171 19.77 7.70 8.27
N LEU A 172 21.00 7.31 8.64
CA LEU A 172 21.29 6.08 9.37
C LEU A 172 20.60 6.07 10.73
N THR A 173 20.61 7.20 11.45
CA THR A 173 19.92 7.34 12.73
C THR A 173 18.41 7.13 12.59
N GLY A 174 17.79 7.81 11.63
CA GLY A 174 16.35 7.69 11.39
C GLY A 174 15.94 6.28 10.97
N TYR A 175 16.62 5.70 9.98
CA TYR A 175 16.34 4.32 9.57
C TYR A 175 16.66 3.30 10.68
N GLY A 176 17.72 3.50 11.47
CA GLY A 176 18.11 2.60 12.56
C GLY A 176 17.07 2.51 13.68
N ARG A 177 16.23 3.54 13.83
CA ARG A 177 15.16 3.59 14.82
C ARG A 177 13.81 3.10 14.31
N SER A 178 13.65 2.97 13.00
CA SER A 178 12.41 2.48 12.39
C SER A 178 12.29 0.96 12.52
N THR A 179 11.06 0.47 12.69
CA THR A 179 10.72 -0.95 12.74
C THR A 179 10.01 -1.43 11.46
N LEU A 180 10.01 -0.61 10.40
CA LEU A 180 9.34 -0.91 9.13
C LEU A 180 10.27 -0.85 7.93
N ALA A 181 10.02 -1.73 6.96
CA ALA A 181 10.60 -1.61 5.63
C ALA A 181 10.31 -0.20 5.03
N PRO A 182 11.22 0.38 4.23
CA PRO A 182 12.47 -0.21 3.73
C PRO A 182 13.70 0.10 4.60
N ALA A 183 13.55 0.38 5.91
CA ALA A 183 14.63 0.94 6.72
C ALA A 183 15.94 0.13 6.69
N ARG A 184 15.89 -1.20 6.88
CA ARG A 184 17.08 -2.06 6.84
C ARG A 184 17.74 -2.09 5.46
N GLU A 185 16.95 -2.22 4.39
CA GLU A 185 17.49 -2.11 3.02
C GLU A 185 18.20 -0.77 2.79
N ARG A 186 17.61 0.36 3.21
CA ARG A 186 18.24 1.69 3.02
C ARG A 186 19.51 1.82 3.86
N ARG A 187 19.52 1.37 5.11
CA ARG A 187 20.73 1.32 5.95
C ARG A 187 21.84 0.53 5.29
N LEU A 188 21.55 -0.68 4.81
CA LEU A 188 22.52 -1.53 4.15
C LEU A 188 23.14 -0.83 2.92
N ARG A 189 22.33 -0.12 2.12
CA ARG A 189 22.84 0.68 0.99
C ARG A 189 23.77 1.81 1.43
N ILE A 190 23.44 2.51 2.54
CA ILE A 190 24.26 3.60 3.06
C ILE A 190 25.57 3.05 3.65
N LEU A 191 25.54 1.98 4.44
CA LEU A 191 26.74 1.34 5.02
C LEU A 191 27.72 0.92 3.93
N LYS A 192 27.23 0.28 2.86
CA LYS A 192 28.06 -0.06 1.70
C LYS A 192 28.64 1.17 1.00
N LYS A 193 27.87 2.25 0.88
CA LYS A 193 28.35 3.51 0.30
C LYS A 193 29.46 4.14 1.16
N LEU A 194 29.39 3.98 2.47
CA LEU A 194 30.41 4.44 3.43
C LEU A 194 31.63 3.50 3.54
N GLY A 195 31.58 2.33 2.91
CA GLY A 195 32.65 1.32 3.00
C GLY A 195 32.66 0.51 4.30
N ASP A 196 31.64 0.67 5.16
CA ASP A 196 31.50 -0.10 6.40
C ASP A 196 31.02 -1.52 6.10
N THR A 197 31.98 -2.36 5.73
CA THR A 197 31.73 -3.74 5.29
C THR A 197 31.30 -4.63 6.45
N GLN A 198 31.81 -4.37 7.66
CA GLN A 198 31.46 -5.15 8.84
C GLN A 198 29.97 -4.97 9.19
N ALA A 199 29.54 -3.72 9.40
CA ALA A 199 28.14 -3.46 9.75
C ALA A 199 27.17 -3.85 8.62
N ALA A 200 27.61 -3.74 7.35
CA ALA A 200 26.83 -4.20 6.20
C ALA A 200 26.62 -5.72 6.20
N ASN A 201 27.64 -6.50 6.55
CA ASN A 201 27.55 -7.96 6.63
C ASN A 201 26.66 -8.39 7.79
N GLU A 202 26.86 -7.83 8.98
CA GLU A 202 26.04 -8.12 10.17
C GLU A 202 24.55 -7.85 9.89
N LEU A 203 24.23 -6.69 9.30
CA LEU A 203 22.85 -6.35 8.92
C LEU A 203 22.30 -7.28 7.84
N SER A 204 23.13 -7.70 6.87
CA SER A 204 22.70 -8.63 5.82
C SER A 204 22.36 -10.00 6.40
N GLU A 205 23.18 -10.52 7.32
CA GLU A 205 22.91 -11.78 8.02
C GLU A 205 21.59 -11.72 8.80
N GLU A 206 21.35 -10.62 9.54
CA GLU A 206 20.08 -10.40 10.25
C GLU A 206 18.88 -10.42 9.29
N MET A 207 18.98 -9.72 8.15
CA MET A 207 17.93 -9.66 7.13
C MET A 207 17.68 -11.01 6.46
N ILE A 208 18.70 -11.85 6.32
CA ILE A 208 18.57 -13.20 5.74
C ILE A 208 17.92 -14.15 6.73
N GLN A 209 18.32 -14.10 7.99
CA GLN A 209 17.81 -14.99 9.04
C GLN A 209 16.38 -14.63 9.47
N ARG A 210 16.08 -13.33 9.55
CA ARG A 210 14.79 -12.81 10.03
C ARG A 210 14.31 -11.64 9.14
N PRO A 211 13.93 -11.91 7.89
CA PRO A 211 13.40 -10.87 7.01
C PRO A 211 12.08 -10.32 7.56
N TRP A 212 11.89 -9.00 7.48
CA TRP A 212 10.61 -8.32 7.69
C TRP A 212 9.74 -8.43 6.45
N THR A 213 10.36 -8.45 5.26
CA THR A 213 9.67 -8.67 3.97
C THR A 213 10.45 -9.65 3.11
N ALA A 214 9.75 -10.32 2.21
CA ALA A 214 10.38 -11.25 1.28
C ALA A 214 11.47 -10.57 0.42
N LEU A 215 11.16 -9.37 -0.06
CA LEU A 215 12.02 -8.57 -0.93
C LEU A 215 13.33 -8.16 -0.26
N GLU A 216 13.29 -7.79 1.01
CA GLU A 216 14.52 -7.37 1.69
C GLU A 216 15.43 -8.57 1.99
N GLY A 217 14.86 -9.75 2.28
CA GLY A 217 15.64 -10.99 2.42
C GLY A 217 16.36 -11.37 1.13
N GLU A 218 15.67 -11.25 -0.02
CA GLU A 218 16.31 -11.43 -1.34
C GLU A 218 17.37 -10.36 -1.64
N PHE A 219 17.11 -9.11 -1.24
CA PHE A 219 18.09 -8.03 -1.38
C PHE A 219 19.37 -8.35 -0.61
N ALA A 220 19.25 -8.79 0.65
CA ALA A 220 20.38 -9.14 1.50
C ALA A 220 21.20 -10.32 0.94
N ARG A 221 20.55 -11.42 0.53
CA ARG A 221 21.24 -12.59 -0.08
C ARG A 221 22.10 -12.22 -1.30
N ARG A 222 21.57 -11.36 -2.16
CA ARG A 222 22.29 -10.89 -3.34
C ARG A 222 23.44 -9.96 -2.99
N VAL A 223 23.28 -9.14 -1.96
CA VAL A 223 24.35 -8.24 -1.51
C VAL A 223 25.55 -9.02 -0.98
N THR A 224 25.32 -10.18 -0.34
CA THR A 224 26.36 -11.04 0.23
C THR A 224 26.85 -12.15 -0.71
N ASN A 225 26.39 -12.17 -1.98
CA ASN A 225 26.63 -13.25 -2.94
C ASN A 225 26.26 -14.65 -2.43
N VAL A 226 25.37 -14.74 -1.43
CA VAL A 226 24.80 -16.01 -1.00
C VAL A 226 23.78 -16.40 -2.05
N SER A 227 24.22 -17.20 -3.02
CA SER A 227 23.37 -17.69 -4.09
C SER A 227 22.33 -18.67 -3.52
N ALA A 228 21.07 -18.28 -3.49
CA ALA A 228 20.00 -19.25 -3.44
C ALA A 228 19.90 -19.87 -4.84
N THR A 229 19.79 -21.20 -4.92
CA THR A 229 19.47 -21.91 -6.16
C THR A 229 18.12 -21.42 -6.66
N LYS A 230 18.13 -20.44 -7.58
CA LYS A 230 16.90 -19.97 -8.22
C LYS A 230 16.54 -20.94 -9.32
N LEU A 231 15.29 -21.42 -9.32
CA LEU A 231 14.74 -22.09 -10.48
C LEU A 231 14.82 -21.12 -11.66
N PRO A 232 15.36 -21.55 -12.82
CA PRO A 232 15.38 -20.71 -14.00
C PRO A 232 13.94 -20.37 -14.37
N ILE A 233 13.64 -19.09 -14.54
CA ILE A 233 12.33 -18.65 -15.00
C ILE A 233 12.20 -19.02 -16.48
N PRO A 234 11.24 -19.88 -16.87
CA PRO A 234 11.03 -20.20 -18.27
C PRO A 234 10.72 -18.93 -19.06
N GLN A 235 11.29 -18.80 -20.26
CA GLN A 235 11.09 -17.67 -21.15
C GLN A 235 10.64 -18.13 -22.53
N THR A 236 9.70 -17.42 -23.13
CA THR A 236 9.28 -17.57 -24.52
C THR A 236 9.50 -16.24 -25.23
N ASP A 237 10.36 -16.22 -26.24
CA ASP A 237 10.60 -15.03 -27.06
C ASP A 237 9.71 -15.04 -28.31
N VAL A 238 9.03 -13.94 -28.56
CA VAL A 238 8.07 -13.77 -29.66
C VAL A 238 8.42 -12.55 -30.48
N CYS A 239 8.49 -12.73 -31.79
CA CYS A 239 8.76 -11.67 -32.76
C CYS A 239 7.47 -10.93 -33.12
N LEU A 240 7.47 -9.61 -32.96
CA LEU A 240 6.41 -8.73 -33.46
C LEU A 240 6.78 -8.26 -34.86
N PHE A 241 5.97 -8.67 -35.83
CA PHE A 241 6.06 -8.19 -37.21
C PHE A 241 5.11 -7.00 -37.40
N GLY A 242 5.61 -5.88 -37.89
CA GLY A 242 4.81 -4.66 -38.14
C GLY A 242 4.75 -3.72 -36.95
N SER A 243 3.63 -3.03 -36.77
CA SER A 243 3.47 -2.05 -35.68
C SER A 243 3.21 -2.73 -34.33
N LYS A 244 3.75 -2.14 -33.25
CA LYS A 244 3.48 -2.58 -31.88
C LYS A 244 1.96 -2.56 -31.61
N PRO A 245 1.37 -3.62 -31.04
CA PRO A 245 -0.04 -3.62 -30.66
C PRO A 245 -0.31 -2.58 -29.56
N GLU A 246 -1.56 -2.13 -29.47
CA GLU A 246 -1.99 -1.14 -28.46
C GLU A 246 -1.81 -1.67 -27.02
N SER A 247 -2.15 -2.93 -26.78
CA SER A 247 -1.80 -3.67 -25.55
C SER A 247 -1.06 -4.94 -25.91
N ILE A 248 0.14 -5.09 -25.34
CA ILE A 248 0.96 -6.28 -25.57
C ILE A 248 0.42 -7.49 -24.80
N GLU A 249 -0.23 -7.24 -23.67
CA GLU A 249 -0.83 -8.23 -22.78
C GLU A 249 -2.05 -8.88 -23.44
N LEU A 250 -2.94 -8.08 -24.06
CA LEU A 250 -4.08 -8.60 -24.81
C LEU A 250 -3.64 -9.35 -26.07
N TYR A 251 -2.59 -8.87 -26.74
CA TYR A 251 -2.01 -9.54 -27.90
C TYR A 251 -1.39 -10.90 -27.51
N ALA A 252 -0.64 -10.95 -26.41
CA ALA A 252 -0.12 -12.20 -25.84
C ALA A 252 -1.26 -13.15 -25.48
N LEU A 253 -2.27 -12.66 -24.77
CA LEU A 253 -3.42 -13.47 -24.38
C LEU A 253 -4.12 -14.09 -25.57
N ALA A 254 -4.33 -13.33 -26.66
CA ALA A 254 -4.95 -13.84 -27.88
C ALA A 254 -4.18 -15.01 -28.51
N GLN A 255 -2.83 -14.92 -28.57
CA GLN A 255 -2.01 -16.03 -29.06
C GLN A 255 -2.08 -17.26 -28.15
N LEU A 256 -2.15 -17.04 -26.83
CA LEU A 256 -2.16 -18.13 -25.86
C LEU A 256 -3.46 -18.92 -25.87
N ILE A 257 -4.59 -18.28 -26.21
CA ILE A 257 -5.90 -18.94 -26.19
C ILE A 257 -6.35 -19.48 -27.55
N GLU A 258 -5.59 -19.23 -28.62
CA GLU A 258 -5.92 -19.65 -30.00
C GLU A 258 -6.21 -21.16 -30.09
N ASP A 259 -5.51 -21.97 -29.28
CA ASP A 259 -5.64 -23.43 -29.21
C ASP A 259 -6.75 -23.92 -28.23
N SER A 260 -7.86 -23.19 -28.09
CA SER A 260 -9.02 -23.52 -27.22
C SER A 260 -8.89 -23.15 -25.72
N GLY A 261 -7.98 -22.24 -25.38
CA GLY A 261 -7.78 -21.77 -24.01
C GLY A 261 -8.83 -20.75 -23.56
N THR A 262 -8.90 -20.51 -22.26
CA THR A 262 -9.55 -19.33 -21.66
C THR A 262 -8.54 -18.63 -20.79
N GLY A 263 -8.41 -17.32 -20.87
CA GLY A 263 -7.52 -16.59 -20.00
C GLY A 263 -7.93 -15.16 -19.81
N TRP A 264 -7.30 -14.52 -18.84
CA TRP A 264 -7.63 -13.17 -18.42
C TRP A 264 -6.38 -12.41 -18.00
N HIS A 265 -6.40 -11.11 -18.26
CA HIS A 265 -5.46 -10.15 -17.71
C HIS A 265 -5.98 -9.70 -16.33
N LEU A 266 -5.58 -10.41 -15.27
CA LEU A 266 -6.06 -10.19 -13.89
C LEU A 266 -4.97 -9.64 -12.97
N GLU A 267 -3.70 -9.77 -13.37
CA GLU A 267 -2.54 -9.39 -12.55
C GLU A 267 -2.67 -9.96 -11.12
N ASN A 268 -2.42 -9.13 -10.11
CA ASN A 268 -2.56 -9.48 -8.71
C ASN A 268 -4.03 -9.60 -8.23
N GLN A 269 -5.02 -9.15 -9.01
CA GLN A 269 -6.42 -9.16 -8.57
C GLN A 269 -6.97 -10.58 -8.44
N PHE A 270 -6.46 -11.53 -9.23
CA PHE A 270 -6.83 -12.94 -9.12
C PHE A 270 -6.36 -13.60 -7.81
N PRO A 271 -5.04 -13.72 -7.54
CA PRO A 271 -4.56 -14.40 -6.33
C PRO A 271 -4.99 -13.69 -5.03
N ILE A 272 -5.08 -12.35 -5.05
CA ILE A 272 -5.58 -11.59 -3.88
C ILE A 272 -7.09 -11.77 -3.71
N GLY A 273 -7.85 -11.82 -4.80
CA GLY A 273 -9.29 -12.08 -4.76
C GLY A 273 -9.60 -13.46 -4.19
N LEU A 274 -8.87 -14.49 -4.62
CA LEU A 274 -8.96 -15.83 -4.03
C LEU A 274 -8.63 -15.80 -2.53
N PHE A 275 -7.58 -15.08 -2.14
CA PHE A 275 -7.21 -14.93 -0.74
C PHE A 275 -8.34 -14.27 0.07
N ALA A 276 -8.97 -13.22 -0.46
CA ALA A 276 -10.10 -12.56 0.18
C ALA A 276 -11.25 -13.53 0.47
N LEU A 277 -11.59 -14.39 -0.51
CA LEU A 277 -12.65 -15.38 -0.37
C LEU A 277 -12.29 -16.48 0.63
N ALA A 278 -11.09 -17.03 0.57
CA ALA A 278 -10.67 -18.11 1.47
C ALA A 278 -10.51 -17.64 2.93
N PHE A 279 -9.98 -16.44 3.13
CA PHE A 279 -9.65 -15.87 4.44
C PHE A 279 -10.68 -14.83 4.91
N TRP A 280 -11.91 -14.87 4.40
CA TRP A 280 -12.95 -13.89 4.76
C TRP A 280 -13.16 -13.79 6.28
N ASP A 281 -13.22 -14.94 6.96
CA ASP A 281 -13.37 -15.03 8.42
C ASP A 281 -12.17 -14.42 9.16
N TRP A 282 -10.96 -14.56 8.63
CA TRP A 282 -9.76 -13.93 9.19
C TRP A 282 -9.80 -12.41 9.02
N ILE A 283 -10.21 -11.93 7.84
CA ILE A 283 -10.28 -10.48 7.55
C ILE A 283 -11.24 -9.79 8.52
N TYR A 284 -12.38 -10.40 8.82
CA TYR A 284 -13.41 -9.82 9.68
C TYR A 284 -13.46 -10.38 11.09
N ALA A 285 -12.40 -11.10 11.51
CA ALA A 285 -12.27 -11.61 12.87
C ALA A 285 -12.36 -10.48 13.91
N PRO A 286 -12.97 -10.73 15.08
CA PRO A 286 -13.27 -9.72 16.09
C PRO A 286 -12.03 -9.33 16.93
N VAL A 287 -11.05 -8.69 16.29
CA VAL A 287 -9.82 -8.18 16.93
C VAL A 287 -10.01 -6.76 17.45
N ASP A 288 -9.44 -6.48 18.62
CA ASP A 288 -9.57 -5.19 19.29
C ASP A 288 -8.88 -4.05 18.50
N GLY A 289 -9.62 -2.95 18.27
CA GLY A 289 -9.07 -1.71 17.71
C GLY A 289 -8.76 -1.73 16.20
N VAL A 290 -9.10 -2.78 15.47
CA VAL A 290 -8.86 -2.88 14.01
C VAL A 290 -10.07 -2.47 13.17
N PHE A 291 -11.27 -2.54 13.75
CA PHE A 291 -12.52 -1.97 13.24
C PHE A 291 -13.02 -0.89 14.19
N VAL A 292 -13.21 0.32 13.67
CA VAL A 292 -13.50 1.56 14.41
C VAL A 292 -14.91 2.07 14.12
N ASN A 293 -15.43 1.77 12.93
CA ASN A 293 -16.76 2.15 12.48
C ASN A 293 -17.34 1.10 11.52
N PRO A 294 -18.64 1.15 11.19
CA PRO A 294 -19.31 0.18 10.31
C PRO A 294 -18.93 0.29 8.82
N PHE A 295 -18.08 1.24 8.41
CA PHE A 295 -17.81 1.58 7.01
C PHE A 295 -16.38 1.23 6.57
N GLN A 296 -15.80 0.20 7.19
CA GLN A 296 -14.51 -0.33 6.79
C GLN A 296 -14.65 -1.51 5.83
N SER A 297 -13.94 -1.42 4.70
CA SER A 297 -13.76 -2.50 3.73
C SER A 297 -12.70 -3.53 4.18
N GLY A 298 -12.17 -3.39 5.38
CA GLY A 298 -11.20 -4.32 5.96
C GLY A 298 -10.57 -3.73 7.22
N PRO A 299 -9.89 -4.55 8.02
CA PRO A 299 -9.30 -4.11 9.28
C PRO A 299 -8.08 -3.22 9.02
N ILE A 300 -7.78 -2.31 9.95
CA ILE A 300 -6.63 -1.39 9.85
C ILE A 300 -5.30 -2.16 9.77
N ASP A 301 -5.25 -3.35 10.37
CA ASP A 301 -4.07 -4.21 10.46
C ASP A 301 -3.94 -5.26 9.35
N LEU A 302 -4.80 -5.20 8.30
CA LEU A 302 -4.85 -6.21 7.23
C LEU A 302 -3.48 -6.54 6.61
N PHE A 303 -2.64 -5.52 6.44
CA PHE A 303 -1.30 -5.65 5.84
C PHE A 303 -0.18 -5.57 6.88
N TRP A 304 -0.48 -5.87 8.15
CA TRP A 304 0.55 -5.83 9.20
C TRP A 304 1.22 -7.20 9.29
N PRO A 305 2.53 -7.26 9.58
CA PRO A 305 3.29 -8.53 9.57
C PRO A 305 2.72 -9.59 10.52
N ASP A 306 2.01 -9.17 11.56
CA ASP A 306 1.44 -10.01 12.60
C ASP A 306 -0.07 -10.24 12.44
N PHE A 307 -0.66 -9.88 11.29
CA PHE A 307 -2.10 -10.01 11.00
C PHE A 307 -2.65 -11.41 11.34
N PHE A 308 -1.93 -12.47 10.95
CA PHE A 308 -2.33 -13.85 11.23
C PHE A 308 -2.08 -14.24 12.69
N ALA A 309 -0.94 -13.84 13.27
CA ALA A 309 -0.57 -14.21 14.63
C ALA A 309 -1.60 -13.73 15.68
N VAL A 310 -2.21 -12.57 15.48
CA VAL A 310 -3.26 -12.05 16.39
C VAL A 310 -4.63 -12.73 16.23
N ARG A 311 -4.84 -13.50 15.16
CA ARG A 311 -6.11 -14.17 14.82
C ARG A 311 -6.06 -15.70 14.91
N GLU A 312 -4.87 -16.27 15.06
CA GLU A 312 -4.63 -17.72 15.03
C GLU A 312 -5.51 -18.51 16.01
N SER A 313 -5.76 -17.97 17.20
CA SER A 313 -6.61 -18.64 18.21
C SER A 313 -8.12 -18.55 17.94
N GLN A 314 -8.55 -17.74 16.96
CA GLN A 314 -9.96 -17.43 16.70
C GLN A 314 -10.44 -17.89 15.32
N CYS A 315 -9.53 -18.29 14.44
CA CYS A 315 -9.85 -18.61 13.05
C CYS A 315 -9.26 -19.96 12.66
N GLU A 316 -10.08 -20.76 11.97
CA GLU A 316 -9.62 -21.99 11.33
C GLU A 316 -8.88 -21.65 10.03
N ASP A 317 -7.78 -22.36 9.77
CA ASP A 317 -6.99 -22.16 8.57
C ASP A 317 -7.69 -22.80 7.36
N PRO A 318 -8.14 -22.02 6.35
CA PRO A 318 -8.81 -22.57 5.18
C PRO A 318 -7.91 -23.51 4.36
N LEU A 319 -6.60 -23.50 4.59
CA LEU A 319 -5.64 -24.37 3.89
C LEU A 319 -5.51 -25.76 4.51
N GLU A 320 -6.03 -26.00 5.72
CA GLU A 320 -5.97 -27.30 6.39
C GLU A 320 -7.03 -28.30 5.88
N CYS A 321 -8.15 -27.81 5.34
CA CYS A 321 -9.23 -28.63 4.79
C CYS A 321 -9.34 -28.46 3.27
N ALA A 322 -8.35 -28.97 2.53
CA ALA A 322 -8.25 -28.81 1.08
C ALA A 322 -9.52 -29.25 0.34
N GLU A 323 -10.12 -30.40 0.67
CA GLU A 323 -11.31 -30.92 -0.04
C GLU A 323 -12.51 -29.95 -0.09
N SER A 324 -12.59 -29.02 0.87
CA SER A 324 -13.68 -28.02 0.94
C SER A 324 -13.34 -26.65 0.36
N LEU A 325 -12.08 -26.40 -0.06
CA LEU A 325 -11.63 -25.04 -0.41
C LEU A 325 -12.38 -24.49 -1.63
N SER A 326 -12.52 -25.26 -2.71
CA SER A 326 -13.23 -24.81 -3.91
C SER A 326 -14.69 -24.46 -3.61
N GLU A 327 -15.35 -25.28 -2.79
CA GLU A 327 -16.73 -25.02 -2.33
C GLU A 327 -16.79 -23.78 -1.44
N LYS A 328 -15.83 -23.61 -0.50
CA LYS A 328 -15.73 -22.43 0.35
C LYS A 328 -15.56 -21.15 -0.47
N LEU A 329 -14.71 -21.17 -1.50
CA LEU A 329 -14.50 -20.03 -2.41
C LEU A 329 -15.80 -19.64 -3.11
N LEU A 330 -16.48 -20.62 -3.73
CA LEU A 330 -17.75 -20.41 -4.44
C LEU A 330 -18.87 -19.93 -3.51
N ARG A 331 -18.99 -20.54 -2.32
CA ARG A 331 -19.97 -20.15 -1.31
C ARG A 331 -19.73 -18.74 -0.81
N THR A 332 -18.49 -18.42 -0.43
CA THR A 332 -18.13 -17.08 0.05
C THR A 332 -18.37 -16.04 -1.03
N HIS A 333 -18.06 -16.34 -2.30
CA HIS A 333 -18.37 -15.45 -3.40
C HIS A 333 -19.87 -15.18 -3.47
N ARG A 334 -20.70 -16.23 -3.51
CA ARG A 334 -22.16 -16.12 -3.55
C ARG A 334 -22.73 -15.30 -2.39
N ASP A 335 -22.29 -15.58 -1.17
CA ASP A 335 -22.84 -15.00 0.05
C ASP A 335 -22.38 -13.54 0.25
N LYS A 336 -21.18 -13.18 -0.24
CA LYS A 336 -20.53 -11.90 0.06
C LYS A 336 -20.47 -10.94 -1.14
N ASN A 337 -20.76 -11.38 -2.37
CA ASN A 337 -20.66 -10.57 -3.59
C ASN A 337 -21.37 -9.21 -3.46
N GLY A 338 -20.60 -8.13 -3.63
CA GLY A 338 -21.07 -6.75 -3.50
C GLY A 338 -20.74 -6.11 -2.15
N ILE A 339 -20.17 -6.84 -1.19
CA ILE A 339 -19.60 -6.26 0.03
C ILE A 339 -18.24 -5.62 -0.27
N ALA A 340 -18.07 -4.36 0.07
CA ALA A 340 -16.83 -3.63 -0.06
C ALA A 340 -15.70 -4.33 0.71
N ASN A 341 -14.61 -4.63 0.00
CA ASN A 341 -13.45 -5.32 0.55
C ASN A 341 -12.15 -4.75 -0.06
N GLN A 342 -11.07 -4.67 0.72
CA GLN A 342 -9.77 -4.12 0.25
C GLN A 342 -9.01 -5.03 -0.73
N LEU A 343 -9.36 -6.32 -0.79
CA LEU A 343 -8.61 -7.36 -1.50
C LEU A 343 -9.32 -7.85 -2.77
N ILE A 344 -10.66 -7.86 -2.80
CA ILE A 344 -11.42 -8.37 -3.93
C ILE A 344 -12.13 -7.26 -4.71
N ASN A 345 -11.98 -7.30 -6.03
CA ASN A 345 -12.83 -6.58 -6.97
C ASN A 345 -13.83 -7.58 -7.59
N TRP A 346 -15.11 -7.47 -7.22
CA TRP A 346 -16.17 -8.38 -7.63
C TRP A 346 -16.44 -8.38 -9.15
N SER A 347 -16.21 -7.27 -9.85
CA SER A 347 -16.40 -7.23 -11.30
C SER A 347 -15.26 -7.93 -12.04
N VAL A 348 -14.07 -7.99 -11.43
CA VAL A 348 -12.90 -8.67 -11.98
C VAL A 348 -12.96 -10.17 -11.66
N LEU A 349 -13.16 -10.53 -10.40
CA LEU A 349 -13.37 -11.93 -10.03
C LEU A 349 -14.88 -12.22 -9.99
N SER A 350 -15.48 -12.27 -11.18
CA SER A 350 -16.90 -12.61 -11.34
C SER A 350 -17.18 -14.06 -10.96
N HIS A 351 -18.45 -14.39 -10.76
CA HIS A 351 -18.87 -15.75 -10.42
C HIS A 351 -18.45 -16.74 -11.51
N GLU A 352 -18.74 -16.42 -12.77
CA GLU A 352 -18.39 -17.25 -13.94
C GLU A 352 -16.88 -17.50 -14.05
N ARG A 353 -16.05 -16.48 -13.78
CA ARG A 353 -14.59 -16.64 -13.78
C ARG A 353 -14.14 -17.55 -12.65
N LEU A 354 -14.69 -17.37 -11.46
CA LEU A 354 -14.35 -18.20 -10.30
C LEU A 354 -14.75 -19.66 -10.54
N GLU A 355 -15.96 -19.92 -11.05
CA GLU A 355 -16.42 -21.25 -11.43
C GLU A 355 -15.47 -21.92 -12.42
N LYS A 356 -15.05 -21.18 -13.46
CA LYS A 356 -14.11 -21.71 -14.46
C LYS A 356 -12.73 -22.02 -13.87
N ILE A 357 -12.27 -21.20 -12.94
CA ILE A 357 -10.99 -21.41 -12.25
C ILE A 357 -11.05 -22.68 -11.39
N VAL A 358 -12.09 -22.85 -10.56
CA VAL A 358 -12.17 -24.02 -9.68
C VAL A 358 -12.51 -25.32 -10.42
N GLU A 359 -13.06 -25.24 -11.64
CA GLU A 359 -13.25 -26.38 -12.55
C GLU A 359 -11.90 -26.88 -13.11
N VAL A 360 -10.99 -25.95 -13.44
CA VAL A 360 -9.74 -26.27 -14.15
C VAL A 360 -8.56 -26.48 -13.19
N VAL A 361 -8.44 -25.62 -12.18
CA VAL A 361 -7.32 -25.61 -11.23
C VAL A 361 -7.66 -26.50 -10.05
N ASP A 362 -6.84 -27.54 -9.84
CA ASP A 362 -7.04 -28.45 -8.73
C ASP A 362 -6.87 -27.75 -7.37
N THR A 363 -7.49 -28.33 -6.35
CA THR A 363 -7.55 -27.71 -5.04
C THR A 363 -6.18 -27.60 -4.35
N ALA A 364 -5.27 -28.56 -4.58
CA ALA A 364 -3.93 -28.48 -4.00
C ALA A 364 -3.16 -27.28 -4.58
N THR A 365 -3.31 -27.03 -5.88
CA THR A 365 -2.73 -25.87 -6.52
C THR A 365 -3.35 -24.56 -6.01
N LEU A 366 -4.67 -24.49 -5.82
CA LEU A 366 -5.31 -23.32 -5.19
C LEU A 366 -4.76 -23.07 -3.78
N CYS A 367 -4.57 -24.13 -2.97
CA CYS A 367 -3.92 -24.02 -1.65
C CYS A 367 -2.49 -23.46 -1.76
N HIS A 368 -1.71 -23.89 -2.75
CA HIS A 368 -0.36 -23.36 -2.98
C HIS A 368 -0.37 -21.88 -3.36
N VAL A 369 -1.27 -21.45 -4.25
CA VAL A 369 -1.43 -20.02 -4.59
C VAL A 369 -1.77 -19.20 -3.36
N LEU A 370 -2.73 -19.66 -2.55
CA LEU A 370 -3.12 -18.99 -1.30
C LEU A 370 -2.00 -18.94 -0.27
N SER A 371 -1.21 -20.02 -0.14
CA SER A 371 -0.03 -20.07 0.74
C SER A 371 1.03 -19.06 0.32
N ILE A 372 1.25 -18.89 -0.99
CA ILE A 372 2.16 -17.88 -1.55
C ILE A 372 1.70 -16.47 -1.18
N VAL A 373 0.40 -16.16 -1.35
CA VAL A 373 -0.17 -14.85 -0.98
C VAL A 373 -0.10 -14.62 0.53
N ARG A 374 -0.42 -15.64 1.35
CA ARG A 374 -0.33 -15.59 2.81
C ARG A 374 1.08 -15.23 3.29
N GLY A 375 2.12 -15.77 2.63
CA GLY A 375 3.53 -15.50 2.92
C GLY A 375 4.04 -14.11 2.50
N GLY A 376 3.16 -13.21 2.06
CA GLY A 376 3.51 -11.83 1.69
C GLY A 376 2.31 -11.05 1.18
N LEU A 377 1.28 -10.86 2.01
CA LEU A 377 0.00 -10.27 1.60
C LEU A 377 0.14 -8.80 1.17
N GLU A 378 0.98 -8.02 1.86
CA GLU A 378 1.25 -6.62 1.47
C GLU A 378 1.99 -6.57 0.13
N GLU A 379 2.99 -7.43 -0.05
CA GLU A 379 3.77 -7.52 -1.27
C GLU A 379 2.96 -8.08 -2.45
N ALA A 380 1.94 -8.90 -2.18
CA ALA A 380 1.12 -9.54 -3.21
C ALA A 380 0.31 -8.51 -4.01
N ARG A 381 0.11 -7.30 -3.46
CA ARG A 381 -0.59 -6.17 -4.09
C ARG A 381 0.06 -5.68 -5.39
N ALA A 382 1.27 -6.12 -5.70
CA ALA A 382 1.93 -5.78 -6.95
C ALA A 382 2.91 -6.86 -7.41
N GLY A 383 3.00 -7.04 -8.73
CA GLY A 383 4.02 -7.88 -9.36
C GLY A 383 3.66 -9.35 -9.48
N PHE A 384 2.42 -9.77 -9.20
CA PHE A 384 1.95 -11.05 -9.72
C PHE A 384 1.92 -11.01 -11.26
N PRO A 385 2.11 -12.16 -11.94
CA PRO A 385 2.10 -12.21 -13.40
C PRO A 385 0.81 -11.66 -14.01
N ASP A 386 0.94 -11.02 -15.17
CA ASP A 386 -0.14 -10.31 -15.86
C ASP A 386 -1.33 -11.23 -16.19
N LEU A 387 -1.05 -12.38 -16.79
CA LEU A 387 -2.05 -13.29 -17.33
C LEU A 387 -2.23 -14.53 -16.46
N THR A 388 -3.48 -14.97 -16.34
CA THR A 388 -3.85 -16.33 -15.90
C THR A 388 -4.51 -17.03 -17.08
N VAL A 389 -3.93 -18.15 -17.53
CA VAL A 389 -4.41 -18.88 -18.71
C VAL A 389 -4.75 -20.32 -18.34
N LEU A 390 -5.92 -20.77 -18.76
CA LEU A 390 -6.51 -22.09 -18.54
C LEU A 390 -6.64 -22.81 -19.90
N TYR A 391 -6.01 -23.97 -20.04
CA TYR A 391 -6.01 -24.76 -21.28
C TYR A 391 -6.96 -25.96 -21.27
N GLY A 392 -7.64 -26.20 -20.14
CA GLY A 392 -8.47 -27.38 -19.89
C GLY A 392 -8.09 -28.08 -18.60
N SER A 393 -8.77 -29.18 -18.27
CA SER A 393 -8.65 -29.87 -16.97
C SER A 393 -7.19 -30.06 -16.51
N GLY A 394 -6.85 -29.45 -15.37
CA GLY A 394 -5.53 -29.54 -14.74
C GLY A 394 -4.40 -28.78 -15.45
N LYS A 395 -4.68 -28.07 -16.55
CA LYS A 395 -3.67 -27.32 -17.31
C LYS A 395 -3.93 -25.83 -17.20
N PHE A 396 -3.11 -25.16 -16.41
CA PHE A 396 -3.11 -23.71 -16.30
C PHE A 396 -1.69 -23.16 -16.14
N GLU A 397 -1.50 -21.88 -16.42
CA GLU A 397 -0.26 -21.18 -16.13
C GLU A 397 -0.47 -19.70 -15.83
N PHE A 398 0.53 -19.12 -15.17
CA PHE A 398 0.72 -17.68 -15.06
C PHE A 398 1.72 -17.18 -16.09
N VAL A 399 1.40 -16.11 -16.81
CA VAL A 399 2.31 -15.52 -17.81
C VAL A 399 2.56 -14.06 -17.52
N GLU A 400 3.83 -13.71 -17.35
CA GLU A 400 4.31 -12.33 -17.27
C GLU A 400 4.69 -11.86 -18.68
N VAL A 401 4.07 -10.79 -19.16
CA VAL A 401 4.27 -10.28 -20.51
C VAL A 401 5.27 -9.13 -20.48
N LYS A 402 6.21 -9.12 -21.44
CA LYS A 402 7.16 -8.02 -21.60
C LYS A 402 7.19 -7.51 -23.02
N GLY A 403 6.88 -6.23 -23.16
CA GLY A 403 7.01 -5.52 -24.42
C GLY A 403 8.48 -5.30 -24.82
N PRO A 404 8.70 -4.77 -26.04
CA PRO A 404 10.04 -4.46 -26.54
C PRO A 404 10.77 -3.48 -25.61
N GLY A 405 11.93 -3.90 -25.09
CA GLY A 405 12.76 -3.11 -24.18
C GLY A 405 12.42 -3.25 -22.69
N ASP A 406 11.31 -3.91 -22.35
CA ASP A 406 10.88 -4.07 -20.96
C ASP A 406 11.67 -5.18 -20.24
N ARG A 407 11.84 -4.99 -18.93
CA ARG A 407 12.51 -5.94 -18.04
C ARG A 407 11.57 -6.39 -16.93
N VAL A 408 11.71 -7.64 -16.53
CA VAL A 408 11.00 -8.21 -15.37
C VAL A 408 11.46 -7.50 -14.10
N GLN A 409 10.51 -6.88 -13.39
CA GLN A 409 10.75 -6.17 -12.15
C GLN A 409 11.11 -7.15 -11.02
N ARG A 410 11.65 -6.64 -9.91
CA ARG A 410 12.12 -7.50 -8.80
C ARG A 410 10.98 -8.22 -8.08
N ASN A 411 9.88 -7.52 -7.83
CA ASN A 411 8.66 -8.12 -7.29
C ASN A 411 8.09 -9.20 -8.23
N GLN A 412 8.11 -8.97 -9.54
CA GLN A 412 7.70 -9.99 -10.52
C GLN A 412 8.59 -11.23 -10.48
N GLN A 413 9.90 -11.06 -10.44
CA GLN A 413 10.83 -12.18 -10.29
C GLN A 413 10.60 -12.96 -8.99
N LEU A 414 10.31 -12.26 -7.88
CA LEU A 414 10.00 -12.89 -6.60
C LEU A 414 8.74 -13.77 -6.70
N TRP A 415 7.65 -13.24 -7.27
CA TRP A 415 6.40 -13.98 -7.37
C TRP A 415 6.48 -15.15 -8.34
N ILE A 416 7.08 -14.97 -9.51
CA ILE A 416 7.32 -16.07 -10.46
C ILE A 416 8.18 -17.16 -9.80
N GLY A 417 9.24 -16.77 -9.06
CA GLY A 417 10.07 -17.72 -8.32
C GLY A 417 9.26 -18.53 -7.30
N ARG A 418 8.42 -17.86 -6.49
CA ARG A 418 7.56 -18.52 -5.49
C ARG A 418 6.53 -19.47 -6.11
N LEU A 419 5.97 -19.11 -7.28
CA LEU A 419 5.07 -19.97 -8.03
C LEU A 419 5.81 -21.25 -8.48
N LEU A 420 6.97 -21.09 -9.11
CA LEU A 420 7.79 -22.21 -9.60
C LEU A 420 8.28 -23.12 -8.47
N GLU A 421 8.67 -22.57 -7.32
CA GLU A 421 9.07 -23.32 -6.13
C GLU A 421 7.95 -24.22 -5.58
N ARG A 422 6.68 -23.88 -5.85
CA ARG A 422 5.49 -24.67 -5.49
C ARG A 422 4.98 -25.54 -6.64
N GLY A 423 5.73 -25.64 -7.73
CA GLY A 423 5.35 -26.42 -8.91
C GLY A 423 4.21 -25.78 -9.73
N ILE A 424 3.88 -24.51 -9.49
CA ILE A 424 2.87 -23.79 -10.25
C ILE A 424 3.50 -23.29 -11.56
N PRO A 425 2.95 -23.65 -12.74
CA PRO A 425 3.50 -23.21 -14.01
C PRO A 425 3.46 -21.68 -14.14
N ALA A 426 4.63 -21.08 -14.32
CA ALA A 426 4.78 -19.66 -14.55
C ALA A 426 5.92 -19.38 -15.53
N ARG A 427 5.76 -18.41 -16.43
CA ARG A 427 6.80 -18.04 -17.40
C ARG A 427 6.74 -16.57 -17.80
N VAL A 428 7.79 -16.13 -18.49
CA VAL A 428 7.89 -14.80 -19.10
C VAL A 428 7.73 -14.92 -20.61
N MET A 429 6.78 -14.19 -21.19
CA MET A 429 6.62 -14.05 -22.65
C MET A 429 7.16 -12.69 -23.08
N ARG A 430 8.28 -12.69 -23.79
CA ARG A 430 8.99 -11.47 -24.21
C ARG A 430 8.76 -11.19 -25.67
N PHE A 431 8.34 -9.97 -25.97
CA PHE A 431 8.13 -9.50 -27.32
C PHE A 431 9.27 -8.62 -27.78
N SER A 432 9.77 -8.89 -28.98
CA SER A 432 10.81 -8.10 -29.65
C SER A 432 10.30 -7.64 -31.01
N LEU A 433 10.55 -6.38 -31.37
CA LEU A 433 10.29 -5.90 -32.73
C LEU A 433 11.36 -6.46 -33.66
N VAL A 434 10.93 -6.98 -34.82
CA VAL A 434 11.81 -7.51 -35.87
C VAL A 434 11.76 -6.62 -37.10
#